data_AF-A0A7S2V0E7-F1
#
_entry.id   AF-A0A7S2V0E7-F1
#
_cell.length_a   1.000
_cell.length_b   1.000
_cell.length_c   1.000
_cell.angle_alpha   90.00
_cell.angle_beta   90.00
_cell.angle_gamma   90.00
#
_symmetry.space_group_name_H-M   'P 1'
#
loop_
_entity.id
_entity.type
_entity.pdbx_description
1 polymer ?
#
loop_
_entity_poly.entity_id
_entity_poly.type
_entity_poly.pdbx_seq_one_letter_code
_entity_poly.pdbx_strand_id
1 'polypeptide(L)'
;MGSSFSATATVEAFKQYKSMLDSKIESGTTSMPKSELIEACREVSGADTTHFDNLEDPVDLQALREKLQKSIDAAQAGKPKGSKMNIEDLASIISLEGKKVFVRVDLNVPLSKEDGTTVTDDTRIRGVVPTISFLINKKAKVIMCSHLGRPKGKVNDAFRLTPVIPRLSELLGVPVQKADDCVGEAVESLVNGMNPGDVLLLENCRFYAGEEKNDPEFAAQLGKLAEVYVNDAFGTAHRAHASTAGICAHVPYKVGGYLMEKELKFLKGAVDEPVKP
;
A
#
# COMPACT_ATOMS: atom_id res chain seq x y z
N MET A 1 -18.39 -7.17 -6.68
CA MET A 1 -17.26 -6.91 -5.75
C MET A 1 -16.17 -7.91 -6.05
N GLY A 2 -15.16 -7.53 -6.83
CA GLY A 2 -14.05 -8.41 -7.18
C GLY A 2 -12.95 -8.31 -6.13
N SER A 3 -12.87 -9.27 -5.21
CA SER A 3 -11.72 -9.40 -4.31
C SER A 3 -10.54 -9.94 -5.12
N SER A 4 -9.63 -9.05 -5.53
CA SER A 4 -8.31 -9.44 -5.98
C SER A 4 -7.60 -10.14 -4.83
N PHE A 5 -7.12 -11.37 -5.07
CA PHE A 5 -6.42 -12.14 -4.06
C PHE A 5 -5.15 -11.41 -3.58
N SER A 6 -4.91 -11.47 -2.27
CA SER A 6 -3.73 -10.90 -1.59
C SER A 6 -2.43 -11.60 -2.02
N ALA A 7 -1.34 -10.83 -2.09
CA ALA A 7 -0.05 -11.19 -2.66
C ALA A 7 0.83 -12.06 -1.74
N THR A 8 0.37 -13.28 -1.45
CA THR A 8 1.20 -14.30 -0.78
C THR A 8 1.18 -15.68 -1.45
N ALA A 9 0.26 -15.94 -2.39
CA ALA A 9 0.28 -17.15 -3.20
C ALA A 9 0.92 -16.89 -4.58
N THR A 10 1.89 -17.70 -4.97
CA THR A 10 2.49 -17.64 -6.32
C THR A 10 1.48 -18.13 -7.37
N VAL A 11 1.64 -17.73 -8.63
CA VAL A 11 0.85 -18.26 -9.76
C VAL A 11 0.85 -19.79 -9.77
N GLU A 12 1.95 -20.40 -9.32
CA GLU A 12 2.08 -21.85 -9.21
C GLU A 12 1.16 -22.46 -8.15
N ALA A 13 1.03 -21.82 -6.98
CA ALA A 13 0.08 -22.24 -5.96
C ALA A 13 -1.37 -22.15 -6.47
N PHE A 14 -1.72 -21.11 -7.22
CA PHE A 14 -3.07 -21.01 -7.82
C PHE A 14 -3.35 -22.10 -8.84
N LYS A 15 -2.36 -22.53 -9.63
CA LYS A 15 -2.51 -23.69 -10.53
C LYS A 15 -2.74 -24.97 -9.75
N GLN A 16 -2.02 -25.18 -8.65
CA GLN A 16 -2.19 -26.35 -7.78
C GLN A 16 -3.58 -26.38 -7.14
N TYR A 17 -4.06 -25.25 -6.59
CA TYR A 17 -5.42 -25.14 -6.07
C TYR A 17 -6.45 -25.43 -7.14
N LYS A 18 -6.30 -24.84 -8.33
CA LYS A 18 -7.23 -25.06 -9.42
C LYS A 18 -7.27 -26.54 -9.83
N SER A 19 -6.12 -27.20 -9.96
CA SER A 19 -6.05 -28.63 -10.30
C SER A 19 -6.74 -29.51 -9.25
N MET A 20 -6.61 -29.18 -7.98
CA MET A 20 -7.32 -29.86 -6.89
C MET A 20 -8.83 -29.63 -6.99
N LEU A 21 -9.27 -28.39 -7.24
CA LEU A 21 -10.69 -28.07 -7.43
C LEU A 21 -11.28 -28.76 -8.64
N ASP A 22 -10.55 -28.82 -9.76
CA ASP A 22 -10.95 -29.54 -10.98
C ASP A 22 -11.30 -31.01 -10.63
N SER A 23 -10.43 -31.71 -9.90
CA SER A 23 -10.67 -33.09 -9.48
C SER A 23 -11.89 -33.24 -8.56
N LYS A 24 -12.09 -32.33 -7.61
CA LYS A 24 -13.27 -32.35 -6.72
C LYS A 24 -14.57 -32.09 -7.48
N ILE A 25 -14.56 -31.13 -8.41
CA ILE A 25 -15.72 -30.81 -9.26
C ILE A 25 -16.05 -31.99 -10.18
N GLU A 26 -15.04 -32.63 -10.79
CA GLU A 26 -15.23 -33.84 -11.59
C GLU A 26 -15.81 -35.02 -10.79
N SER A 27 -15.49 -35.11 -9.50
CA SER A 27 -16.09 -36.09 -8.58
C SER A 27 -17.52 -35.74 -8.11
N GLY A 28 -18.07 -34.61 -8.56
CA GLY A 28 -19.44 -34.18 -8.26
C GLY A 28 -19.59 -33.25 -7.06
N THR A 29 -18.50 -32.74 -6.48
CA THR A 29 -18.54 -31.80 -5.36
C THR A 29 -18.79 -30.38 -5.88
N THR A 30 -19.88 -29.74 -5.44
CA THR A 30 -20.26 -28.38 -5.87
C THR A 30 -19.85 -27.30 -4.87
N SER A 31 -19.86 -27.61 -3.58
CA SER A 31 -19.41 -26.71 -2.51
C SER A 31 -18.70 -27.48 -1.39
N MET A 32 -17.90 -26.79 -0.58
CA MET A 32 -17.27 -27.37 0.60
C MET A 32 -17.11 -26.37 1.74
N PRO A 33 -16.99 -26.83 3.00
CA PRO A 33 -16.69 -25.95 4.12
C PRO A 33 -15.38 -25.20 3.91
N LYS A 34 -15.37 -23.90 4.24
CA LYS A 34 -14.18 -23.05 4.08
C LYS A 34 -12.96 -23.60 4.83
N SER A 35 -13.14 -24.17 6.01
CA SER A 35 -12.07 -24.78 6.79
C SER A 35 -11.39 -25.95 6.07
N GLU A 36 -12.19 -26.83 5.46
CA GLU A 36 -11.68 -27.98 4.70
C GLU A 36 -10.98 -27.54 3.41
N LEU A 37 -11.49 -26.50 2.75
CA LEU A 37 -10.84 -25.91 1.59
C LEU A 37 -9.46 -25.38 1.96
N ILE A 38 -9.36 -24.61 3.05
CA ILE A 38 -8.11 -24.01 3.53
C ILE A 38 -7.08 -25.10 3.83
N GLU A 39 -7.49 -26.17 4.52
CA GLU A 39 -6.62 -27.31 4.83
C GLU A 39 -6.14 -28.00 3.55
N ALA A 40 -7.05 -28.35 2.65
CA ALA A 40 -6.70 -29.00 1.37
C ALA A 40 -5.77 -28.13 0.51
N CYS A 41 -6.00 -26.81 0.47
CA CYS A 41 -5.10 -25.88 -0.21
C CYS A 41 -3.71 -25.85 0.43
N ARG A 42 -3.60 -25.84 1.76
CA ARG A 42 -2.28 -25.90 2.44
C ARG A 42 -1.53 -27.18 2.09
N GLU A 43 -2.22 -28.31 2.01
CA GLU A 43 -1.60 -29.59 1.66
C GLU A 43 -1.02 -29.61 0.24
N VAL A 44 -1.72 -29.02 -0.74
CA VAL A 44 -1.28 -29.10 -2.15
C VAL A 44 -0.18 -28.10 -2.53
N SER A 45 -0.04 -26.99 -1.81
CA SER A 45 0.92 -25.92 -2.17
C SER A 45 1.95 -25.59 -1.09
N GLY A 46 1.66 -25.89 0.18
CA GLY A 46 2.44 -25.38 1.32
C GLY A 46 2.46 -23.86 1.45
N ALA A 47 1.67 -23.14 0.65
CA ALA A 47 1.65 -21.68 0.59
C ALA A 47 0.62 -21.08 1.55
N ASP A 48 0.77 -19.78 1.83
CA ASP A 48 -0.18 -19.03 2.64
C ASP A 48 -1.58 -19.04 2.01
N THR A 49 -2.59 -19.29 2.83
CA THR A 49 -4.01 -19.42 2.46
C THR A 49 -4.89 -18.27 2.93
N THR A 50 -4.30 -17.19 3.49
CA THR A 50 -5.05 -15.99 3.95
C THR A 50 -5.94 -15.37 2.87
N HIS A 51 -5.64 -15.62 1.61
CA HIS A 51 -6.44 -15.19 0.46
C HIS A 51 -7.84 -15.86 0.39
N PHE A 52 -8.11 -16.88 1.22
CA PHE A 52 -9.42 -17.49 1.40
C PHE A 52 -10.20 -16.97 2.62
N ASP A 53 -9.61 -16.15 3.50
CA ASP A 53 -10.22 -15.77 4.79
C ASP A 53 -11.59 -15.07 4.61
N ASN A 54 -11.69 -14.26 3.56
CA ASN A 54 -12.90 -13.49 3.21
C ASN A 54 -13.89 -14.25 2.31
N LEU A 55 -13.70 -15.54 2.06
CA LEU A 55 -14.71 -16.33 1.36
C LEU A 55 -15.92 -16.57 2.27
N GLU A 56 -17.09 -16.52 1.64
CA GLU A 56 -18.35 -16.97 2.24
C GLU A 56 -18.31 -18.50 2.40
N ASP A 57 -18.94 -18.99 3.46
CA ASP A 57 -19.00 -20.41 3.82
C ASP A 57 -20.46 -20.89 3.68
N PRO A 58 -20.76 -21.97 2.93
CA PRO A 58 -19.84 -22.85 2.19
C PRO A 58 -19.29 -22.24 0.91
N VAL A 59 -18.08 -22.65 0.53
CA VAL A 59 -17.41 -22.14 -0.67
C VAL A 59 -17.93 -22.86 -1.91
N ASP A 60 -18.45 -22.11 -2.87
CA ASP A 60 -18.77 -22.60 -4.22
C ASP A 60 -17.47 -22.89 -5.00
N LEU A 61 -17.27 -24.17 -5.36
CA LEU A 61 -16.02 -24.60 -5.99
C LEU A 61 -15.89 -24.12 -7.44
N GLN A 62 -17.01 -24.01 -8.16
CA GLN A 62 -17.01 -23.56 -9.54
C GLN A 62 -16.67 -22.06 -9.61
N ALA A 63 -17.31 -21.25 -8.76
CA ALA A 63 -17.02 -19.83 -8.66
C ALA A 63 -15.57 -19.57 -8.23
N LEU A 64 -15.06 -20.34 -7.27
CA LEU A 64 -13.66 -20.23 -6.84
C LEU A 64 -12.69 -20.62 -7.95
N ARG A 65 -12.95 -21.73 -8.66
CA ARG A 65 -12.14 -22.21 -9.79
C ARG A 65 -12.04 -21.15 -10.89
N GLU A 66 -13.15 -20.53 -11.27
CA GLU A 66 -13.17 -19.45 -12.27
C GLU A 66 -12.38 -18.23 -11.81
N LYS A 67 -12.47 -17.88 -10.53
CA LYS A 67 -11.71 -16.78 -9.93
C LYS A 67 -10.20 -17.04 -9.93
N LEU A 68 -9.80 -18.29 -9.64
CA LEU A 68 -8.40 -18.72 -9.74
C LEU A 68 -7.90 -18.69 -11.18
N GLN A 69 -8.68 -19.21 -12.14
CA GLN A 69 -8.32 -19.19 -13.56
C GLN A 69 -8.09 -17.76 -14.07
N LYS A 70 -9.01 -16.82 -13.77
CA LYS A 70 -8.84 -15.40 -14.11
C LYS A 70 -7.55 -14.81 -13.53
N SER A 71 -7.19 -15.21 -12.31
CA SER A 71 -5.96 -14.74 -11.65
C SER A 71 -4.70 -15.30 -12.31
N ILE A 72 -4.74 -16.57 -12.76
CA ILE A 72 -3.66 -17.21 -13.52
C ILE A 72 -3.51 -16.53 -14.89
N ASP A 73 -4.61 -16.34 -15.62
CA ASP A 73 -4.63 -15.71 -16.94
C ASP A 73 -4.11 -14.27 -16.88
N ALA A 74 -4.52 -13.49 -15.88
CA ALA A 74 -4.05 -12.13 -15.67
C ALA A 74 -2.53 -12.08 -15.40
N ALA A 75 -2.01 -13.05 -14.64
CA ALA A 75 -0.58 -13.15 -14.38
C ALA A 75 0.21 -13.56 -15.64
N GLN A 76 -0.36 -14.42 -16.49
CA GLN A 76 0.25 -14.88 -17.75
C GLN A 76 0.19 -13.83 -18.87
N ALA A 77 -0.89 -13.05 -18.95
CA ALA A 77 -1.05 -11.99 -19.93
C ALA A 77 -0.04 -10.84 -19.75
N GLY A 78 0.60 -10.75 -18.58
CA GLY A 78 1.48 -9.65 -18.22
C GLY A 78 0.72 -8.33 -18.07
N LYS A 79 1.41 -7.30 -17.60
CA LYS A 79 0.81 -5.98 -17.42
C LYS A 79 0.49 -5.31 -18.76
N PRO A 80 -0.67 -4.63 -18.92
CA PRO A 80 -0.98 -3.90 -20.13
C PRO A 80 0.11 -2.90 -20.48
N LYS A 81 0.44 -2.80 -21.77
CA LYS A 81 1.43 -1.86 -22.31
C LYS A 81 1.01 -0.43 -21.92
N GLY A 82 1.85 0.28 -21.16
CA GLY A 82 1.58 1.63 -20.65
C GLY A 82 1.05 1.70 -19.21
N SER A 83 0.88 0.57 -18.51
CA SER A 83 0.60 0.59 -17.07
C SER A 83 1.82 1.08 -16.27
N LYS A 84 1.57 1.93 -15.28
CA LYS A 84 2.63 2.40 -14.37
C LYS A 84 3.08 1.25 -13.47
N MET A 85 4.39 1.18 -13.22
CA MET A 85 4.99 0.20 -12.33
C MET A 85 4.47 0.37 -10.89
N ASN A 86 4.13 -0.74 -10.23
CA ASN A 86 3.73 -0.77 -8.81
C ASN A 86 4.88 -1.30 -7.93
N ILE A 87 4.67 -1.28 -6.61
CA ILE A 87 5.67 -1.71 -5.64
C ILE A 87 6.05 -3.20 -5.73
N GLU A 88 5.12 -4.07 -6.15
CA GLU A 88 5.39 -5.50 -6.34
C GLU A 88 6.28 -5.76 -7.56
N ASP A 89 6.00 -5.08 -8.67
CA ASP A 89 6.83 -5.17 -9.87
C ASP A 89 8.28 -4.80 -9.53
N LEU A 90 8.46 -3.71 -8.78
CA LEU A 90 9.80 -3.27 -8.38
C LEU A 90 10.47 -4.30 -7.48
N ALA A 91 9.74 -4.85 -6.50
CA ALA A 91 10.26 -5.88 -5.60
C ALA A 91 10.62 -7.19 -6.32
N SER A 92 10.09 -7.43 -7.53
CA SER A 92 10.48 -8.56 -8.39
C SER A 92 11.79 -8.31 -9.15
N ILE A 93 12.22 -7.05 -9.28
CA ILE A 93 13.41 -6.64 -10.03
C ILE A 93 14.58 -6.35 -9.10
N ILE A 94 14.32 -5.76 -7.94
CA ILE A 94 15.34 -5.42 -6.94
C ILE A 94 14.92 -5.88 -5.54
N SER A 95 15.90 -6.22 -4.70
CA SER A 95 15.64 -6.40 -3.26
C SER A 95 15.33 -5.06 -2.60
N LEU A 96 14.33 -5.05 -1.71
CA LEU A 96 13.94 -3.90 -0.89
C LEU A 96 14.49 -3.98 0.54
N GLU A 97 15.14 -5.08 0.90
CA GLU A 97 15.68 -5.27 2.25
C GLU A 97 16.73 -4.20 2.58
N GLY A 98 16.55 -3.55 3.73
CA GLY A 98 17.41 -2.46 4.22
C GLY A 98 17.32 -1.16 3.43
N LYS A 99 16.59 -1.11 2.30
CA LYS A 99 16.47 0.09 1.48
C LYS A 99 15.62 1.15 2.15
N LYS A 100 16.01 2.42 1.98
CA LYS A 100 15.21 3.57 2.39
C LYS A 100 14.07 3.82 1.41
N VAL A 101 12.85 3.48 1.80
CA VAL A 101 11.66 3.62 0.95
C VAL A 101 10.80 4.76 1.46
N PHE A 102 10.77 5.86 0.70
CA PHE A 102 9.90 7.00 0.98
C PHE A 102 8.52 6.73 0.42
N VAL A 103 7.50 6.78 1.28
CA VAL A 103 6.10 6.53 0.92
C VAL A 103 5.30 7.80 1.14
N ARG A 104 4.81 8.37 0.04
CA ARG A 104 3.84 9.46 0.11
C ARG A 104 2.46 8.87 0.38
N VAL A 105 1.93 9.12 1.57
CA VAL A 105 0.64 8.60 2.04
C VAL A 105 -0.36 9.73 2.28
N ASP A 106 -1.66 9.44 2.22
CA ASP A 106 -2.72 10.36 2.61
C ASP A 106 -3.22 10.02 4.02
N LEU A 107 -2.72 10.73 5.03
CA LEU A 107 -3.20 10.65 6.42
C LEU A 107 -3.95 11.92 6.84
N ASN A 108 -4.53 12.65 5.88
CA ASN A 108 -5.36 13.81 6.17
C ASN A 108 -6.74 13.35 6.66
N VAL A 109 -6.80 12.93 7.92
CA VAL A 109 -7.98 12.38 8.60
C VAL A 109 -8.73 13.45 9.41
N PRO A 110 -10.05 13.31 9.60
CA PRO A 110 -10.77 14.14 10.55
C PRO A 110 -10.37 13.78 11.99
N LEU A 111 -10.16 14.81 12.80
CA LEU A 111 -9.95 14.70 14.24
C LEU A 111 -11.19 15.21 14.98
N SER A 112 -11.43 14.66 16.16
CA SER A 112 -12.53 15.05 17.03
C SER A 112 -12.45 16.54 17.34
N LYS A 113 -13.60 17.22 17.30
CA LYS A 113 -13.69 18.65 17.64
C LYS A 113 -13.56 18.89 19.15
N GLU A 114 -13.75 17.86 19.96
CA GLU A 114 -13.73 17.96 21.42
C GLU A 114 -12.30 18.02 21.96
N ASP A 115 -11.43 17.12 21.48
CA ASP A 115 -10.04 17.00 21.96
C ASP A 115 -8.98 17.38 20.92
N GLY A 116 -9.35 17.54 19.65
CA GLY A 116 -8.43 17.83 18.55
C GLY A 116 -7.38 16.75 18.27
N THR A 117 -7.52 15.55 18.82
CA THR A 117 -6.49 14.50 18.81
C THR A 117 -7.03 13.10 18.53
N THR A 118 -8.31 12.82 18.78
CA THR A 118 -8.91 11.52 18.46
C THR A 118 -9.28 11.45 16.98
N VAL A 119 -8.78 10.45 16.25
CA VAL A 119 -9.18 10.17 14.85
C VAL A 119 -10.62 9.67 14.82
N THR A 120 -11.51 10.36 14.12
CA THR A 120 -12.94 9.98 14.04
C THR A 120 -13.30 9.14 12.82
N ASP A 121 -12.45 9.16 11.79
CA ASP A 121 -12.53 8.27 10.62
C ASP A 121 -11.13 7.90 10.16
N ASP A 122 -10.78 6.63 10.33
CA ASP A 122 -9.49 6.05 10.02
C ASP A 122 -9.45 5.35 8.65
N THR A 123 -10.45 5.56 7.78
CA THR A 123 -10.51 4.95 6.43
C THR A 123 -9.24 5.22 5.62
N ARG A 124 -8.70 6.44 5.71
CA ARG A 124 -7.44 6.81 5.04
C ARG A 124 -6.23 6.08 5.62
N ILE A 125 -6.20 5.89 6.95
CA ILE A 125 -5.13 5.14 7.63
C ILE A 125 -5.16 3.68 7.18
N ARG A 126 -6.33 3.03 7.21
CA ARG A 126 -6.51 1.66 6.69
C ARG A 126 -6.12 1.53 5.23
N GLY A 127 -6.37 2.56 4.41
CA GLY A 127 -6.07 2.55 2.98
C GLY A 127 -4.59 2.35 2.66
N VAL A 128 -3.67 2.83 3.50
CA VAL A 128 -2.22 2.77 3.25
C VAL A 128 -1.56 1.56 3.90
N VAL A 129 -2.22 0.92 4.88
CA VAL A 129 -1.71 -0.26 5.61
C VAL A 129 -1.19 -1.36 4.67
N PRO A 130 -1.89 -1.76 3.59
CA PRO A 130 -1.39 -2.82 2.71
C PRO A 130 0.01 -2.53 2.13
N THR A 131 0.25 -1.30 1.69
CA THR A 131 1.53 -0.90 1.08
C THR A 131 2.64 -0.90 2.12
N ILE A 132 2.35 -0.36 3.30
CA ILE A 132 3.33 -0.27 4.40
C ILE A 132 3.66 -1.67 4.94
N SER A 133 2.66 -2.51 5.18
CA SER A 133 2.86 -3.91 5.63
C SER A 133 3.68 -4.72 4.63
N PHE A 134 3.46 -4.56 3.32
CA PHE A 134 4.29 -5.19 2.30
C PHE A 134 5.76 -4.78 2.43
N LEU A 135 6.03 -3.48 2.59
CA LEU A 135 7.39 -2.96 2.72
C LEU A 135 8.08 -3.45 4.00
N ILE A 136 7.37 -3.48 5.14
CA ILE A 136 7.86 -4.05 6.39
C ILE A 136 8.22 -5.53 6.21
N ASN A 137 7.36 -6.31 5.55
CA ASN A 137 7.59 -7.73 5.29
C ASN A 137 8.80 -7.95 4.37
N LYS A 138 9.08 -7.01 3.46
CA LYS A 138 10.31 -6.98 2.65
C LYS A 138 11.52 -6.38 3.37
N LYS A 139 11.41 -6.10 4.67
CA LYS A 139 12.46 -5.53 5.51
C LYS A 139 13.00 -4.19 5.00
N ALA A 140 12.18 -3.40 4.30
CA ALA A 140 12.52 -2.04 3.94
C ALA A 140 12.52 -1.12 5.16
N LYS A 141 13.27 -0.02 5.10
CA LYS A 141 13.20 1.09 6.07
C LYS A 141 12.15 2.06 5.55
N VAL A 142 10.96 2.08 6.17
CA VAL A 142 9.79 2.77 5.64
C VAL A 142 9.69 4.19 6.18
N ILE A 143 9.76 5.19 5.29
CA ILE A 143 9.75 6.61 5.64
C ILE A 143 8.46 7.21 5.07
N MET A 144 7.44 7.34 5.91
CA MET A 144 6.15 7.89 5.52
C MET A 144 6.16 9.41 5.58
N CYS A 145 5.61 10.03 4.54
CA CYS A 145 5.38 11.47 4.50
C CYS A 145 3.91 11.74 4.22
N SER A 146 3.25 12.51 5.09
CA SER A 146 1.85 12.91 4.93
C SER A 146 1.68 14.43 5.08
N HIS A 147 0.44 14.88 4.94
CA HIS A 147 0.01 16.19 5.41
C HIS A 147 -1.27 16.02 6.25
N LEU A 148 -1.53 17.00 7.10
CA LEU A 148 -2.80 17.16 7.80
C LEU A 148 -3.29 18.59 7.64
N GLY A 149 -4.54 18.75 7.21
CA GLY A 149 -5.17 20.05 7.00
C GLY A 149 -4.41 20.98 6.04
N ARG A 150 -4.48 22.28 6.34
CA ARG A 150 -3.90 23.35 5.52
C ARG A 150 -3.19 24.38 6.39
N PRO A 151 -1.98 24.06 6.89
CA PRO A 151 -1.24 24.94 7.79
C PRO A 151 -0.58 26.15 7.11
N LYS A 152 -0.68 26.27 5.78
CA LYS A 152 -0.17 27.41 4.97
C LYS A 152 1.33 27.67 5.13
N GLY A 153 2.14 26.61 5.19
CA GLY A 153 3.61 26.72 5.25
C GLY A 153 4.13 27.24 6.59
N LYS A 154 3.37 27.05 7.67
CA LYS A 154 3.77 27.40 9.03
C LYS A 154 3.48 26.24 9.96
N VAL A 155 4.31 26.08 10.98
CA VAL A 155 4.05 25.13 12.06
C VAL A 155 2.75 25.51 12.77
N ASN A 156 1.88 24.52 12.98
CA ASN A 156 0.64 24.68 13.72
C ASN A 156 0.33 23.37 14.46
N ASP A 157 0.19 23.43 15.77
CA ASP A 157 0.03 22.25 16.61
C ASP A 157 -1.26 21.46 16.35
N ALA A 158 -2.33 22.14 15.90
CA ALA A 158 -3.58 21.48 15.49
C ALA A 158 -3.45 20.66 14.21
N PHE A 159 -2.36 20.82 13.45
CA PHE A 159 -2.10 20.10 12.21
C PHE A 159 -0.88 19.17 12.32
N ARG A 160 -0.45 18.83 13.55
CA ARG A 160 0.58 17.81 13.78
C ARG A 160 0.08 16.42 13.42
N LEU A 161 0.97 15.56 12.94
CA LEU A 161 0.61 14.18 12.62
C LEU A 161 0.61 13.23 13.82
N THR A 162 1.08 13.66 15.00
CA THR A 162 1.11 12.83 16.23
C THR A 162 -0.21 12.07 16.51
N PRO A 163 -1.40 12.66 16.34
CA PRO A 163 -2.69 11.98 16.52
C PRO A 163 -2.87 10.66 15.75
N VAL A 164 -2.22 10.49 14.60
CA VAL A 164 -2.41 9.30 13.76
C VAL A 164 -1.57 8.10 14.21
N ILE A 165 -0.53 8.34 15.02
CA ILE A 165 0.48 7.33 15.40
C ILE A 165 -0.14 6.13 16.13
N PRO A 166 -1.01 6.29 17.14
CA PRO A 166 -1.55 5.15 17.89
C PRO A 166 -2.32 4.20 16.96
N ARG A 167 -3.23 4.75 16.15
CA ARG A 167 -4.06 3.96 15.24
C ARG A 167 -3.25 3.31 14.13
N LEU A 168 -2.27 4.03 13.58
CA LEU A 168 -1.40 3.49 12.54
C LEU A 168 -0.53 2.35 13.08
N SER A 169 0.03 2.50 14.29
CA SER A 169 0.83 1.45 14.94
C SER A 169 -0.01 0.21 15.25
N GLU A 170 -1.24 0.40 15.74
CA GLU A 170 -2.20 -0.69 15.97
C GLU A 170 -2.47 -1.49 14.70
N LEU A 171 -2.79 -0.80 13.59
CA LEU A 171 -3.12 -1.45 12.32
C LEU A 171 -1.93 -2.13 11.64
N LEU A 172 -0.72 -1.60 11.83
CA LEU A 172 0.51 -2.20 11.28
C LEU A 172 1.05 -3.33 12.16
N GLY A 173 0.63 -3.42 13.43
CA GLY A 173 1.16 -4.38 14.40
C GLY A 173 2.62 -4.11 14.80
N VAL A 174 3.17 -2.95 14.47
CA VAL A 174 4.53 -2.51 14.82
C VAL A 174 4.52 -1.07 15.31
N PRO A 175 5.45 -0.68 16.20
CA PRO A 175 5.60 0.72 16.60
C PRO A 175 5.96 1.61 15.41
N VAL A 176 5.22 2.70 15.23
CA VAL A 176 5.59 3.76 14.29
C VAL A 176 6.33 4.86 15.04
N GLN A 177 7.59 5.08 14.68
CA GLN A 177 8.35 6.21 15.20
C GLN A 177 7.89 7.50 14.51
N LYS A 178 7.97 8.63 15.21
CA LYS A 178 7.61 9.94 14.67
C LYS A 178 8.81 10.88 14.71
N ALA A 179 9.11 11.53 13.60
CA ALA A 179 10.06 12.64 13.57
C ALA A 179 9.35 13.95 13.89
N ASP A 180 10.07 14.91 14.48
CA ASP A 180 9.54 16.25 14.77
C ASP A 180 9.55 17.19 13.55
N ASP A 181 10.20 16.75 12.47
CA ASP A 181 10.30 17.45 11.21
C ASP A 181 10.23 16.46 10.02
N CYS A 182 10.29 16.97 8.79
CA CYS A 182 10.27 16.19 7.55
C CYS A 182 11.58 16.24 6.76
N VAL A 183 12.48 17.16 7.09
CA VAL A 183 13.79 17.37 6.46
C VAL A 183 14.82 17.81 7.50
N GLY A 184 16.09 17.89 7.10
CA GLY A 184 17.20 18.38 7.93
C GLY A 184 18.02 17.28 8.62
N GLU A 185 19.15 17.67 9.22
CA GLU A 185 20.16 16.74 9.74
C GLU A 185 19.63 15.77 10.80
N ALA A 186 18.71 16.23 11.66
CA ALA A 186 18.08 15.38 12.67
C ALA A 186 17.24 14.27 12.02
N VAL A 187 16.47 14.60 10.97
CA VAL A 187 15.68 13.62 10.22
C VAL A 187 16.58 12.67 9.44
N GLU A 188 17.64 13.17 8.80
CA GLU A 188 18.63 12.34 8.10
C GLU A 188 19.29 11.35 9.08
N SER A 189 19.64 11.79 10.29
CA SER A 189 20.21 10.95 11.33
C SER A 189 19.25 9.87 11.81
N LEU A 190 17.97 10.21 12.05
CA LEU A 190 16.92 9.25 12.38
C LEU A 190 16.78 8.19 11.30
N VAL A 191 16.68 8.61 10.04
CA VAL A 191 16.53 7.70 8.88
C VAL A 191 17.75 6.78 8.74
N ASN A 192 18.97 7.30 8.92
CA ASN A 192 20.18 6.49 8.83
C ASN A 192 20.29 5.46 9.97
N GLY A 193 19.74 5.79 11.14
CA GLY A 193 19.69 4.90 12.31
C GLY A 193 18.60 3.82 12.28
N MET A 194 17.67 3.86 11.31
CA MET A 194 16.59 2.87 11.20
C MET A 194 17.13 1.47 10.92
N ASN A 195 16.53 0.46 11.54
CA ASN A 195 16.75 -0.95 11.25
C ASN A 195 15.84 -1.43 10.09
N PRO A 196 16.22 -2.49 9.36
CA PRO A 196 15.34 -3.13 8.38
C PRO A 196 13.97 -3.52 8.96
N GLY A 197 12.89 -2.99 8.39
CA GLY A 197 11.51 -3.18 8.88
C GLY A 197 11.00 -2.06 9.78
N ASP A 198 11.84 -1.10 10.17
CA ASP A 198 11.39 0.06 10.94
C ASP A 198 10.49 0.98 10.11
N VAL A 199 9.56 1.65 10.80
CA VAL A 199 8.62 2.60 10.22
C VAL A 199 8.78 3.95 10.91
N LEU A 200 9.03 4.98 10.12
CA LEU A 200 9.14 6.37 10.54
C LEU A 200 8.06 7.20 9.85
N LEU A 201 7.27 7.95 10.61
CA LEU A 201 6.40 9.02 10.11
C LEU A 201 7.09 10.37 10.27
N LEU A 202 7.35 11.03 9.14
CA LEU A 202 7.80 12.41 9.10
C LEU A 202 6.68 13.36 9.55
N GLU A 203 7.05 14.53 10.07
CA GLU A 203 6.08 15.56 10.40
C GLU A 203 5.36 16.12 9.15
N ASN A 204 4.24 16.81 9.36
CA ASN A 204 3.41 17.41 8.32
C ASN A 204 4.23 18.25 7.33
N CYS A 205 4.41 17.74 6.11
CA CYS A 205 5.24 18.38 5.10
C CYS A 205 4.70 19.75 4.66
N ARG A 206 3.42 20.06 4.90
CA ARG A 206 2.83 21.38 4.59
C ARG A 206 3.19 22.46 5.61
N PHE A 207 3.91 22.12 6.68
CA PHE A 207 4.60 23.14 7.49
C PHE A 207 5.69 23.87 6.70
N TYR A 208 6.13 23.30 5.58
CA TYR A 208 7.00 23.97 4.62
C TYR A 208 6.18 24.54 3.48
N ALA A 209 6.30 25.85 3.23
CA ALA A 209 5.66 26.48 2.07
C ALA A 209 6.14 25.88 0.74
N GLY A 210 7.35 25.30 0.72
CA GLY A 210 7.94 24.63 -0.43
C GLY A 210 7.16 23.38 -0.89
N GLU A 211 6.40 22.73 0.00
CA GLU A 211 5.59 21.56 -0.37
C GLU A 211 4.56 21.91 -1.44
N GLU A 212 3.69 22.90 -1.17
CA GLU A 212 2.60 23.26 -2.08
C GLU A 212 3.11 24.03 -3.32
N LYS A 213 4.31 24.62 -3.23
CA LYS A 213 4.97 25.31 -4.35
C LYS A 213 5.83 24.40 -5.23
N ASN A 214 5.95 23.12 -4.87
CA ASN A 214 6.87 22.19 -5.54
C ASN A 214 8.30 22.74 -5.61
N ASP A 215 8.77 23.27 -4.48
CA ASP A 215 10.08 23.88 -4.39
C ASP A 215 11.19 22.84 -4.64
N PRO A 216 12.11 23.08 -5.59
CA PRO A 216 13.16 22.12 -5.93
C PRO A 216 14.12 21.81 -4.78
N GLU A 217 14.44 22.78 -3.93
CA GLU A 217 15.36 22.56 -2.81
C GLU A 217 14.70 21.68 -1.75
N PHE A 218 13.45 21.97 -1.42
CA PHE A 218 12.67 21.13 -0.51
C PHE A 218 12.46 19.71 -1.06
N ALA A 219 12.15 19.58 -2.35
CA ALA A 219 12.05 18.28 -3.02
C ALA A 219 13.37 17.49 -2.98
N ALA A 220 14.51 18.15 -3.18
CA ALA A 220 15.82 17.55 -3.10
C ALA A 220 16.14 17.05 -1.68
N GLN A 221 15.78 17.82 -0.65
CA GLN A 221 15.95 17.41 0.75
C GLN A 221 15.14 16.15 1.07
N LEU A 222 13.88 16.06 0.63
CA LEU A 222 13.09 14.82 0.75
C LEU A 222 13.74 13.65 0.00
N GLY A 223 14.29 13.91 -1.19
CA GLY A 223 14.98 12.92 -2.01
C GLY A 223 16.20 12.29 -1.33
N LYS A 224 16.96 13.04 -0.53
CA LYS A 224 18.12 12.52 0.24
C LYS A 224 17.74 11.39 1.20
N LEU A 225 16.48 11.37 1.65
CA LEU A 225 15.97 10.37 2.58
C LEU A 225 15.69 9.03 1.89
N ALA A 226 15.69 8.96 0.56
CA ALA A 226 15.08 7.87 -0.18
C ALA A 226 15.99 7.24 -1.25
N GLU A 227 15.93 5.92 -1.37
CA GLU A 227 16.42 5.18 -2.54
C GLU A 227 15.26 4.77 -3.47
N VAL A 228 14.06 4.60 -2.91
CA VAL A 228 12.84 4.23 -3.62
C VAL A 228 11.73 5.19 -3.21
N TYR A 229 10.97 5.66 -4.18
CA TYR A 229 9.77 6.45 -3.98
C TYR A 229 8.51 5.64 -4.30
N VAL A 230 7.56 5.65 -3.37
CA VAL A 230 6.24 5.05 -3.52
C VAL A 230 5.19 6.14 -3.35
N ASN A 231 4.35 6.36 -4.36
CA ASN A 231 3.17 7.21 -4.22
C ASN A 231 1.94 6.35 -3.92
N ASP A 232 1.41 6.49 -2.70
CA ASP A 232 0.20 5.83 -2.24
C ASP A 232 -0.86 6.84 -1.77
N ALA A 233 -0.78 8.08 -2.27
CA ALA A 233 -1.63 9.20 -1.88
C ALA A 233 -2.49 9.69 -3.06
N PHE A 234 -3.37 8.82 -3.57
CA PHE A 234 -4.21 9.11 -4.74
C PHE A 234 -4.97 10.44 -4.63
N GLY A 235 -5.54 10.73 -3.46
CA GLY A 235 -6.25 12.00 -3.18
C GLY A 235 -5.41 13.27 -3.35
N THR A 236 -4.08 13.16 -3.42
CA THR A 236 -3.16 14.28 -3.69
C THR A 236 -2.40 14.17 -4.99
N ALA A 237 -2.54 13.07 -5.74
CA ALA A 237 -1.75 12.80 -6.93
C ALA A 237 -2.04 13.75 -8.11
N HIS A 238 -3.19 14.42 -8.09
CA HIS A 238 -3.52 15.48 -9.05
C HIS A 238 -2.76 16.79 -8.80
N ARG A 239 -2.01 16.90 -7.69
CA ARG A 239 -1.24 18.09 -7.34
C ARG A 239 0.24 17.84 -7.59
N ALA A 240 0.86 18.74 -8.33
CA ALA A 240 2.31 18.76 -8.47
C ALA A 240 2.92 19.46 -7.25
N HIS A 241 3.04 18.76 -6.13
CA HIS A 241 3.72 19.22 -4.91
C HIS A 241 5.12 18.59 -4.82
N ALA A 242 5.95 19.10 -3.90
CA ALA A 242 7.30 18.58 -3.70
C ALA A 242 7.31 17.09 -3.36
N SER A 243 6.49 16.64 -2.40
CA SER A 243 6.41 15.24 -1.98
C SER A 243 5.65 14.29 -2.94
N THR A 244 4.93 14.82 -3.94
CA THR A 244 4.17 14.02 -4.92
C THR A 244 4.82 13.98 -6.29
N ALA A 245 5.47 15.07 -6.71
CA ALA A 245 6.05 15.24 -8.04
C ALA A 245 7.53 15.64 -7.98
N GLY A 246 7.91 16.63 -7.17
CA GLY A 246 9.28 17.15 -7.12
C GLY A 246 10.31 16.09 -6.73
N ILE A 247 10.04 15.33 -5.66
CA ILE A 247 10.92 14.26 -5.14
C ILE A 247 11.27 13.21 -6.20
N CYS A 248 10.38 12.99 -7.17
CA CYS A 248 10.61 12.05 -8.27
C CYS A 248 11.83 12.41 -9.12
N ALA A 249 12.30 13.65 -9.12
CA ALA A 249 13.53 14.03 -9.82
C ALA A 249 14.82 13.58 -9.09
N HIS A 250 14.71 13.22 -7.80
CA HIS A 250 15.85 13.00 -6.91
C HIS A 250 16.01 11.54 -6.47
N VAL A 251 15.15 10.65 -6.95
CA VAL A 251 15.15 9.21 -6.62
C VAL A 251 15.22 8.36 -7.88
N PRO A 252 15.94 7.22 -7.86
CA PRO A 252 16.09 6.37 -9.04
C PRO A 252 14.81 5.59 -9.36
N TYR A 253 14.14 5.03 -8.34
CA TYR A 253 12.96 4.18 -8.51
C TYR A 253 11.68 4.90 -8.03
N LYS A 254 10.62 4.87 -8.86
CA LYS A 254 9.34 5.55 -8.61
C LYS A 254 8.19 4.62 -9.00
N VAL A 255 7.34 4.29 -8.05
CA VAL A 255 6.23 3.35 -8.27
C VAL A 255 4.96 3.77 -7.52
N GLY A 256 3.84 3.20 -7.92
CA GLY A 256 2.59 3.31 -7.16
C GLY A 256 2.51 2.28 -6.03
N GLY A 257 1.91 2.67 -4.90
CA GLY A 257 1.46 1.72 -3.88
C GLY A 257 0.13 1.04 -4.25
N TYR A 258 -0.39 0.20 -3.35
CA TYR A 258 -1.61 -0.55 -3.61
C TYR A 258 -2.87 0.30 -3.65
N LEU A 259 -2.96 1.36 -2.84
CA LEU A 259 -4.08 2.28 -2.89
C LEU A 259 -4.10 3.02 -4.22
N MET A 260 -2.93 3.53 -4.65
CA MET A 260 -2.78 4.17 -5.95
C MET A 260 -3.21 3.24 -7.09
N GLU A 261 -2.74 2.00 -7.08
CA GLU A 261 -3.09 1.02 -8.11
C GLU A 261 -4.59 0.71 -8.14
N LYS A 262 -5.20 0.51 -6.97
CA LYS A 262 -6.64 0.25 -6.84
C LYS A 262 -7.46 1.38 -7.45
N GLU A 263 -7.14 2.62 -7.11
CA GLU A 263 -7.85 3.81 -7.61
C GLU A 263 -7.67 3.99 -9.13
N LEU A 264 -6.45 3.77 -9.65
CA LEU A 264 -6.19 3.82 -11.09
C LEU A 264 -6.97 2.73 -11.85
N LYS A 265 -7.07 1.51 -11.30
CA LYS A 265 -7.88 0.43 -11.89
C LYS A 265 -9.36 0.77 -11.90
N PHE A 266 -9.88 1.33 -10.81
CA PHE A 266 -11.29 1.73 -10.71
C PHE A 266 -11.63 2.82 -11.73
N LEU A 267 -10.81 3.87 -11.82
CA LEU A 267 -11.00 4.94 -12.81
C LEU A 267 -10.94 4.42 -14.25
N LYS A 268 -9.97 3.55 -14.55
CA LYS A 268 -9.85 2.98 -15.89
C LYS A 268 -11.10 2.19 -16.27
N GLY A 269 -11.61 1.33 -15.39
CA GLY A 269 -12.84 0.58 -15.63
C GLY A 269 -14.05 1.48 -15.85
N ALA A 270 -14.17 2.57 -15.08
CA ALA A 270 -15.26 3.53 -15.22
C ALA A 270 -15.22 4.33 -16.54
N VAL A 271 -14.02 4.59 -17.08
CA VAL A 271 -13.83 5.40 -18.30
C VAL A 271 -13.84 4.54 -19.57
N ASP A 272 -13.15 3.40 -19.57
CA ASP A 272 -12.96 2.56 -20.76
C ASP A 272 -14.17 1.63 -21.02
N GLU A 273 -14.83 1.15 -19.96
CA GLU A 273 -15.95 0.19 -20.06
C GLU A 273 -17.10 0.55 -19.09
N PRO A 274 -17.74 1.73 -19.23
CA PRO A 274 -18.85 2.09 -18.36
C PRO A 274 -20.02 1.13 -18.56
N VAL A 275 -20.46 0.47 -17.48
CA VAL A 275 -21.73 -0.25 -17.46
C VAL A 275 -22.85 0.79 -17.62
N LYS A 276 -23.45 0.83 -18.80
CA LYS A 276 -24.58 1.73 -19.10
C LYS A 276 -25.87 1.09 -18.56
N PRO A 277 -26.79 1.89 -17.97
CA PRO A 277 -28.13 1.44 -17.60
C PRO A 277 -28.93 0.90 -18.79
#